data_AF-A0A239AIU8-F1
#
_entry.id   AF-A0A239AIU8-F1
#
_cell.length_a   1.000
_cell.length_b   1.000
_cell.length_c   1.000
_cell.angle_alpha   90.00
_cell.angle_beta   90.00
_cell.angle_gamma   90.00
#
_symmetry.space_group_name_H-M   'P 1'
#
loop_
_entity.id
_entity.type
_entity.pdbx_description
1 polymer ?
#
loop_
_entity_poly.entity_id
_entity_poly.type
_entity_poly.pdbx_seq_one_letter_code
_entity_poly.pdbx_strand_id
1 'polypeptide(L)'
;MTRQGNTWRTITRTAVAAPVLGFAALLAFAGPAAAAEGSVQAGLAPVPVNPVDGSGQAMVEISGTTLSFTLAAQGLLDGVPHAAHIHFGETARNECPTVADNNAAPLSGETNEHDHFTTTEGAPAYGEIVVSLTKTGDTSPDSGLAVDRFAVGSEFEYSRGDVQVTEELAEDILSGESVVVIHGVDYDGDGTFSPGDRGVSDLDATLPGEATDPALCGVLNASQMGTMPAGGVETGAGSTTGTENVGLIGAGVGAVAAAGGVALFARRRFATDN
;
A
#
# COMPACT_ATOMS: atom_id res chain seq x y z
N MET A 1 -5.54 85.63 13.98
CA MET A 1 -5.89 85.24 12.59
C MET A 1 -4.86 85.83 11.65
N THR A 2 -3.83 85.06 11.34
CA THR A 2 -2.66 85.50 10.55
C THR A 2 -2.59 84.63 9.29
N ARG A 3 -2.78 85.28 8.14
CA ARG A 3 -2.52 84.73 6.79
C ARG A 3 -1.03 84.86 6.48
N GLN A 4 -0.38 83.78 6.10
CA GLN A 4 0.83 83.70 5.27
C GLN A 4 0.72 82.35 4.54
N GLY A 5 0.81 82.21 3.21
CA GLY A 5 1.59 82.96 2.24
C GLY A 5 2.55 81.97 1.59
N ASN A 6 2.11 81.30 0.52
CA ASN A 6 2.84 80.31 -0.25
C ASN A 6 4.23 80.81 -0.67
N THR A 7 5.27 80.03 -0.41
CA THR A 7 6.55 80.11 -1.12
C THR A 7 6.79 78.82 -1.88
N TRP A 8 6.77 78.93 -3.21
CA TRP A 8 7.16 77.88 -4.14
C TRP A 8 8.67 77.66 -4.05
N ARG A 9 9.09 76.41 -3.80
CA ARG A 9 10.46 75.96 -4.04
C ARG A 9 10.46 75.07 -5.27
N THR A 10 11.11 75.57 -6.32
CA THR A 10 11.56 74.85 -7.50
C THR A 10 12.51 73.74 -7.07
N ILE A 11 12.13 72.48 -7.27
CA ILE A 11 13.02 71.32 -7.10
C ILE A 11 13.44 70.84 -8.49
N THR A 12 14.74 70.97 -8.72
CA THR A 12 15.50 70.57 -9.90
C THR A 12 15.40 69.05 -10.10
N ARG A 13 15.04 68.61 -11.32
CA ARG A 13 14.98 67.20 -11.71
C ARG A 13 16.41 66.68 -11.90
N THR A 14 16.95 65.96 -10.91
CA THR A 14 18.12 65.10 -11.09
C THR A 14 17.63 63.71 -11.49
N ALA A 15 17.82 63.36 -12.76
CA ALA A 15 17.62 62.02 -13.26
C ALA A 15 18.72 61.10 -12.70
N VAL A 16 18.36 60.23 -11.76
CA VAL A 16 19.20 59.11 -11.35
C VAL A 16 18.84 57.92 -12.23
N ALA A 17 19.74 57.59 -13.16
CA ALA A 17 19.71 56.34 -13.87
C ALA A 17 20.05 55.22 -12.87
N ALA A 18 19.06 54.40 -12.51
CA ALA A 18 19.28 53.18 -11.77
C ALA A 18 19.73 52.06 -12.73
N PRO A 19 20.79 51.29 -12.41
CA PRO A 19 21.09 50.08 -13.15
C PRO A 19 20.03 49.03 -12.82
N VAL A 20 19.23 48.66 -13.81
CA VAL A 20 18.35 47.49 -13.76
C VAL A 20 19.27 46.26 -13.86
N LEU A 21 19.82 45.84 -12.72
CA LEU A 21 20.45 44.53 -12.60
C LEU A 21 19.35 43.49 -12.68
N GLY A 22 19.37 42.71 -13.75
CA GLY A 22 18.38 41.71 -14.09
C GLY A 22 18.18 40.70 -12.97
N PHE A 23 16.93 40.58 -12.53
CA PHE A 23 16.42 39.35 -11.96
C PHE A 23 16.41 38.31 -13.08
N ALA A 24 17.53 37.61 -13.29
CA ALA A 24 17.54 36.36 -14.01
C ALA A 24 16.72 35.37 -13.16
N ALA A 25 15.51 35.09 -13.61
CA ALA A 25 14.60 34.16 -13.00
C ALA A 25 15.28 32.80 -12.82
N LEU A 26 15.54 32.42 -11.56
CA LEU A 26 15.73 31.04 -11.15
C LEU A 26 14.37 30.35 -11.27
N LEU A 27 13.95 30.05 -12.49
CA LEU A 27 12.94 29.02 -12.73
C LEU A 27 13.62 27.68 -12.46
N ALA A 28 13.66 27.29 -11.19
CA ALA A 28 13.83 25.90 -10.85
C ALA A 28 12.69 25.15 -11.53
N PHE A 29 13.02 24.32 -12.52
CA PHE A 29 12.12 23.30 -13.01
C PHE A 29 11.88 22.33 -11.84
N ALA A 30 10.86 22.60 -11.02
CA ALA A 30 10.23 21.56 -10.25
C ALA A 30 9.68 20.58 -11.29
N GLY A 31 10.32 19.42 -11.43
CA GLY A 31 9.69 18.30 -12.12
C GLY A 31 8.33 18.00 -11.47
N PRO A 32 7.40 17.35 -12.18
CA PRO A 32 6.18 16.88 -11.53
C PRO A 32 6.58 16.05 -10.29
N ALA A 33 6.01 16.37 -9.13
CA ALA A 33 6.07 15.46 -8.00
C ALA A 33 5.45 14.14 -8.48
N ALA A 34 6.21 13.05 -8.42
CA ALA A 34 5.65 11.74 -8.68
C ALA A 34 4.67 11.47 -7.54
N ALA A 35 3.39 11.26 -7.87
CA ALA A 35 2.42 10.86 -6.87
C ALA A 35 2.82 9.49 -6.30
N ALA A 36 2.64 9.28 -4.99
CA ALA A 36 2.85 7.98 -4.36
C ALA A 36 1.99 6.93 -5.08
N GLU A 37 2.63 5.92 -5.67
CA GLU A 37 1.93 4.85 -6.37
C GLU A 37 2.57 3.51 -5.99
N GLY A 38 1.75 2.55 -5.57
CA GLY A 38 2.26 1.24 -5.22
C GLY A 38 1.23 0.36 -4.54
N SER A 39 1.66 -0.86 -4.22
CA SER A 39 0.85 -1.83 -3.51
C SER A 39 1.70 -2.54 -2.45
N VAL A 40 1.15 -2.70 -1.26
CA VAL A 40 1.75 -3.44 -0.14
C VAL A 40 0.77 -4.50 0.36
N GLN A 41 1.31 -5.51 1.03
CA GLN A 41 0.52 -6.63 1.54
C GLN A 41 1.07 -7.18 2.85
N ALA A 42 0.18 -7.75 3.65
CA ALA A 42 0.49 -8.43 4.89
C ALA A 42 -0.23 -9.78 4.96
N GLY A 43 0.47 -10.80 5.44
CA GLY A 43 -0.18 -11.96 6.03
C GLY A 43 -0.34 -11.74 7.52
N LEU A 44 -1.56 -11.98 8.02
CA LEU A 44 -1.93 -11.75 9.42
C LEU A 44 -1.89 -13.07 10.17
N ALA A 45 -1.11 -13.12 11.24
CA ALA A 45 -0.98 -14.27 12.13
C ALA A 45 -1.48 -13.91 13.54
N PRO A 46 -1.82 -14.92 14.37
CA PRO A 46 -2.20 -14.68 15.76
C PRO A 46 -1.15 -13.87 16.52
N VAL A 47 -1.64 -12.89 17.27
CA VAL A 47 -0.84 -12.18 18.26
C VAL A 47 -0.45 -13.18 19.35
N PRO A 48 0.82 -13.19 19.83
CA PRO A 48 1.25 -14.11 20.86
C PRO A 48 0.40 -13.99 22.13
N VAL A 49 0.37 -15.07 22.93
CA VAL A 49 -0.40 -15.19 24.18
C VAL A 49 -1.91 -15.34 23.96
N ASN A 50 -2.53 -14.52 23.11
CA ASN A 50 -3.97 -14.54 22.88
C ASN A 50 -4.43 -15.85 22.19
N PRO A 51 -5.49 -16.52 22.68
CA PRO A 51 -5.92 -17.83 22.19
C PRO A 51 -6.71 -17.74 20.88
N VAL A 52 -6.06 -17.32 19.81
CA VAL A 52 -6.64 -17.18 18.48
C VAL A 52 -5.97 -18.16 17.51
N ASP A 53 -6.75 -19.05 16.89
CA ASP A 53 -6.28 -19.98 15.85
C ASP A 53 -6.54 -19.44 14.42
N GLY A 54 -6.87 -18.15 14.32
CA GLY A 54 -7.21 -17.48 13.07
C GLY A 54 -6.02 -17.09 12.19
N SER A 55 -6.34 -16.62 10.99
CA SER A 55 -5.37 -16.02 10.07
C SER A 55 -6.06 -15.04 9.15
N GLY A 56 -5.29 -14.18 8.49
CA GLY A 56 -5.85 -13.22 7.55
C GLY A 56 -4.84 -12.70 6.53
N GLN A 57 -5.34 -11.84 5.64
CA GLN A 57 -4.57 -11.19 4.60
C GLN A 57 -5.06 -9.75 4.45
N ALA A 58 -4.11 -8.83 4.30
CA ALA A 58 -4.40 -7.44 3.97
C ALA A 58 -3.63 -7.05 2.71
N MET A 59 -4.30 -6.36 1.80
CA MET A 59 -3.70 -5.74 0.61
C MET A 59 -4.06 -4.26 0.64
N VAL A 60 -3.09 -3.40 0.37
CA VAL A 60 -3.29 -1.95 0.25
C VAL A 60 -2.69 -1.47 -1.06
N GLU A 61 -3.46 -0.69 -1.80
CA GLU A 61 -3.07 -0.03 -3.05
C GLU A 61 -3.18 1.48 -2.86
N ILE A 62 -2.16 2.22 -3.30
CA ILE A 62 -2.09 3.67 -3.15
C ILE A 62 -1.92 4.29 -4.54
N SER A 63 -2.72 5.34 -4.80
CA SER A 63 -2.59 6.23 -5.96
C SER A 63 -2.73 7.69 -5.53
N GLY A 64 -1.60 8.38 -5.48
CA GLY A 64 -1.45 9.68 -4.82
C GLY A 64 -1.84 9.59 -3.34
N THR A 65 -2.91 10.27 -2.98
CA THR A 65 -3.48 10.28 -1.62
C THR A 65 -4.70 9.37 -1.46
N THR A 66 -4.97 8.53 -2.46
CA THR A 66 -6.10 7.62 -2.47
C THR A 66 -5.62 6.23 -2.11
N LEU A 67 -6.08 5.73 -0.97
CA LEU A 67 -5.85 4.38 -0.49
C LEU A 67 -7.06 3.50 -0.83
N SER A 68 -6.79 2.32 -1.37
CA SER A 68 -7.74 1.22 -1.49
C SER A 68 -7.22 0.02 -0.75
N PHE A 69 -8.07 -0.73 -0.06
CA PHE A 69 -7.65 -1.92 0.67
C PHE A 69 -8.59 -3.10 0.41
N THR A 70 -8.04 -4.30 0.59
CA THR A 70 -8.78 -5.55 0.74
C THR A 70 -8.34 -6.22 2.03
N LEU A 71 -9.29 -6.64 2.85
CA LEU A 71 -9.04 -7.35 4.10
C LEU A 71 -9.83 -8.64 4.11
N ALA A 72 -9.15 -9.73 4.43
CA ALA A 72 -9.75 -11.04 4.66
C ALA A 72 -9.24 -11.64 5.97
N ALA A 73 -10.10 -12.31 6.70
CA ALA A 73 -9.74 -13.07 7.90
C ALA A 73 -10.67 -14.26 8.09
N GLN A 74 -10.17 -15.28 8.78
CA GLN A 74 -10.90 -16.48 9.14
C GLN A 74 -10.43 -17.03 10.50
N GLY A 75 -11.26 -17.85 11.13
CA GLY A 75 -10.94 -18.46 12.42
C GLY A 75 -11.02 -17.47 13.59
N LEU A 76 -11.87 -16.45 13.45
CA LEU A 76 -12.21 -15.49 14.51
C LEU A 76 -13.52 -15.91 15.21
N LEU A 77 -13.92 -15.19 16.25
CA LEU A 77 -15.18 -15.45 16.95
C LEU A 77 -16.38 -15.13 16.05
N ASP A 78 -17.38 -16.02 15.99
CA ASP A 78 -18.56 -15.84 15.15
C ASP A 78 -19.58 -14.88 15.74
N GLY A 79 -20.35 -14.19 14.89
CA GLY A 79 -21.47 -13.35 15.31
C GLY A 79 -21.09 -12.02 16.00
N VAL A 80 -19.81 -11.72 16.16
CA VAL A 80 -19.30 -10.49 16.79
C VAL A 80 -18.50 -9.63 15.80
N PRO A 81 -18.42 -8.30 16.01
CA PRO A 81 -17.64 -7.39 15.18
C PRO A 81 -16.15 -7.41 15.54
N HIS A 82 -15.29 -7.47 14.52
CA HIS A 82 -13.83 -7.40 14.66
C HIS A 82 -13.29 -6.07 14.15
N ALA A 83 -12.91 -5.18 15.08
CA ALA A 83 -12.26 -3.91 14.72
C ALA A 83 -10.93 -4.20 14.01
N ALA A 84 -10.62 -3.43 12.98
CA ALA A 84 -9.41 -3.64 12.19
C ALA A 84 -8.83 -2.31 11.73
N HIS A 85 -7.51 -2.17 11.81
CA HIS A 85 -6.84 -0.91 11.57
C HIS A 85 -5.50 -1.11 10.86
N ILE A 86 -5.08 -0.10 10.11
CA ILE A 86 -3.67 0.13 9.79
C ILE A 86 -3.10 0.99 10.91
N HIS A 87 -2.00 0.55 11.48
CA HIS A 87 -1.22 1.22 12.50
C HIS A 87 0.14 1.65 11.96
N PHE A 88 0.62 2.76 12.49
CA PHE A 88 1.96 3.27 12.26
C PHE A 88 2.34 4.19 13.42
N GLY A 89 3.63 4.33 13.69
CA GLY A 89 4.12 5.41 14.56
C GLY A 89 5.60 5.64 14.37
N GLU A 90 6.02 6.90 14.33
CA GLU A 90 7.43 7.26 14.16
C GLU A 90 8.36 6.65 15.22
N THR A 91 7.82 6.44 16.43
CA THR A 91 8.55 5.84 17.56
C THR A 91 8.22 4.37 17.79
N ALA A 92 7.26 3.82 17.05
CA ALA A 92 6.90 2.42 17.14
C ALA A 92 7.96 1.58 16.43
N ARG A 93 8.00 0.28 16.77
CA ARG A 93 8.92 -0.66 16.11
C ARG A 93 8.45 -1.05 14.72
N ASN A 94 7.20 -0.72 14.37
CA ASN A 94 6.56 -1.01 13.08
C ASN A 94 6.57 -2.50 12.76
N GLU A 95 6.30 -3.31 13.79
CA GLU A 95 6.29 -4.77 13.74
C GLU A 95 5.12 -5.34 14.54
N CYS A 96 4.86 -6.63 14.36
CA CYS A 96 3.93 -7.34 15.24
C CYS A 96 4.56 -7.57 16.62
N PRO A 97 3.75 -7.50 17.69
CA PRO A 97 4.24 -7.70 19.04
C PRO A 97 4.77 -9.12 19.26
N THR A 98 5.63 -9.23 20.27
CA THR A 98 6.22 -10.48 20.75
C THR A 98 5.71 -10.81 22.15
N VAL A 99 5.91 -12.05 22.62
CA VAL A 99 5.56 -12.43 24.00
C VAL A 99 6.22 -11.50 25.04
N ALA A 100 7.38 -10.92 24.75
CA ALA A 100 8.09 -10.02 25.67
C ALA A 100 7.38 -8.66 25.87
N ASP A 101 6.46 -8.31 24.97
CA ASP A 101 5.65 -7.10 25.07
C ASP A 101 4.47 -7.25 26.05
N ASN A 102 4.09 -8.49 26.43
CA ASN A 102 3.17 -8.74 27.54
C ASN A 102 3.88 -8.43 28.87
N ASN A 103 3.80 -7.18 29.29
CA ASN A 103 4.57 -6.65 30.41
C ASN A 103 3.89 -5.46 31.11
N ALA A 104 2.64 -5.15 30.78
CA ALA A 104 1.92 -4.06 31.42
C ALA A 104 1.57 -4.40 32.87
N ALA A 105 1.24 -3.35 33.64
CA ALA A 105 0.67 -3.55 34.96
C ALA A 105 -0.76 -4.12 34.82
N PRO A 106 -1.18 -5.01 35.73
CA PRO A 106 -2.52 -5.60 35.68
C PRO A 106 -3.62 -4.53 35.64
N LEU A 107 -4.60 -4.75 34.77
CA LEU A 107 -5.76 -3.88 34.65
C LEU A 107 -6.78 -4.15 35.76
N SER A 108 -7.71 -3.21 35.96
CA SER A 108 -8.72 -3.36 36.99
C SER A 108 -9.70 -4.49 36.63
N GLY A 109 -9.75 -5.52 37.49
CA GLY A 109 -10.62 -6.67 37.29
C GLY A 109 -10.01 -7.78 36.43
N GLU A 110 -8.81 -7.55 35.90
CA GLU A 110 -8.05 -8.58 35.22
C GLU A 110 -7.47 -9.60 36.22
N THR A 111 -7.53 -10.87 35.82
CA THR A 111 -6.90 -11.98 36.52
C THR A 111 -6.08 -12.79 35.53
N ASN A 112 -4.92 -13.32 35.96
CA ASN A 112 -3.96 -13.99 35.08
C ASN A 112 -3.49 -13.06 33.94
N GLU A 113 -2.99 -11.88 34.29
CA GLU A 113 -2.57 -10.82 33.36
C GLU A 113 -1.58 -11.30 32.27
N HIS A 114 -0.77 -12.34 32.56
CA HIS A 114 0.17 -12.90 31.58
C HIS A 114 -0.46 -13.84 30.55
N ASP A 115 -1.74 -14.17 30.71
CA ASP A 115 -2.53 -14.97 29.76
C ASP A 115 -3.33 -14.07 28.80
N HIS A 116 -3.26 -12.75 28.94
CA HIS A 116 -3.91 -11.78 28.06
C HIS A 116 -2.90 -10.80 27.48
N PHE A 117 -3.03 -10.49 26.19
CA PHE A 117 -2.21 -9.50 25.51
C PHE A 117 -3.08 -8.30 25.13
N THR A 118 -2.82 -7.15 25.74
CA THR A 118 -3.65 -5.95 25.66
C THR A 118 -3.26 -5.02 24.51
N THR A 119 -4.12 -4.05 24.17
CA THR A 119 -3.78 -3.04 23.15
C THR A 119 -2.65 -2.12 23.62
N THR A 120 -2.64 -1.73 24.90
CA THR A 120 -1.58 -0.90 25.48
C THR A 120 -0.21 -1.58 25.39
N GLU A 121 -0.15 -2.90 25.57
CA GLU A 121 1.08 -3.68 25.43
C GLU A 121 1.55 -3.77 23.97
N GLY A 122 0.61 -3.83 23.03
CA GLY A 122 0.93 -3.89 21.60
C GLY A 122 1.31 -2.55 20.98
N ALA A 123 0.83 -1.44 21.54
CA ALA A 123 0.99 -0.11 20.96
C ALA A 123 2.47 0.29 20.68
N PRO A 124 3.46 -0.01 21.55
CA PRO A 124 4.88 0.25 21.23
C PRO A 124 5.41 -0.55 20.02
N ALA A 125 4.77 -1.67 19.66
CA ALA A 125 5.16 -2.50 18.53
C ALA A 125 4.58 -1.96 17.21
N TYR A 126 3.26 -1.83 17.11
CA TYR A 126 2.57 -1.50 15.86
C TYR A 126 2.21 -0.02 15.69
N GLY A 127 2.21 0.78 16.75
CA GLY A 127 1.93 2.22 16.70
C GLY A 127 0.46 2.61 16.88
N GLU A 128 0.15 3.87 16.59
CA GLU A 128 -1.21 4.40 16.70
C GLU A 128 -2.05 4.08 15.46
N ILE A 129 -3.37 4.18 15.57
CA ILE A 129 -4.27 3.98 14.42
C ILE A 129 -4.05 5.13 13.44
N VAL A 130 -3.77 4.80 12.19
CA VAL A 130 -3.69 5.78 11.09
C VAL A 130 -4.84 5.63 10.10
N VAL A 131 -5.38 4.41 9.94
CA VAL A 131 -6.58 4.16 9.13
C VAL A 131 -7.45 3.12 9.84
N SER A 132 -8.73 3.45 10.03
CA SER A 132 -9.73 2.46 10.45
C SER A 132 -10.27 1.73 9.24
N LEU A 133 -10.14 0.41 9.20
CA LEU A 133 -10.57 -0.43 8.07
C LEU A 133 -12.07 -0.72 8.13
N THR A 134 -12.91 0.31 8.28
CA THR A 134 -14.36 0.14 8.35
C THR A 134 -14.92 -0.34 7.00
N LYS A 135 -16.02 -1.10 7.04
CA LYS A 135 -16.78 -1.51 5.85
C LYS A 135 -17.55 -0.33 5.25
N THR A 136 -17.96 0.62 6.09
CA THR A 136 -18.76 1.79 5.71
C THR A 136 -18.42 2.99 6.57
N GLY A 137 -18.61 4.20 6.04
CA GLY A 137 -18.50 5.43 6.82
C GLY A 137 -17.07 5.97 6.91
N ASP A 138 -16.73 6.58 8.05
CA ASP A 138 -15.43 7.17 8.26
C ASP A 138 -14.33 6.10 8.46
N THR A 139 -13.11 6.41 8.00
CA THR A 139 -11.91 5.56 8.11
C THR A 139 -10.75 6.29 8.78
N SER A 140 -11.00 7.46 9.34
CA SER A 140 -10.00 8.15 10.16
C SER A 140 -9.72 7.38 11.46
N PRO A 141 -8.67 7.75 12.20
CA PRO A 141 -8.40 7.19 13.52
C PRO A 141 -9.56 7.33 14.51
N ASP A 142 -10.41 8.36 14.37
CA ASP A 142 -11.57 8.58 15.24
C ASP A 142 -12.62 7.45 15.15
N SER A 143 -12.56 6.64 14.08
CA SER A 143 -13.45 5.48 13.90
C SER A 143 -12.91 4.17 14.53
N GLY A 144 -11.81 4.21 15.30
CA GLY A 144 -11.18 3.01 15.85
C GLY A 144 -12.10 2.16 16.75
N LEU A 145 -13.07 2.79 17.42
CA LEU A 145 -14.08 2.12 18.24
C LEU A 145 -15.50 2.22 17.66
N ALA A 146 -15.63 2.52 16.35
CA ALA A 146 -16.92 2.53 15.66
C ALA A 146 -17.37 1.10 15.31
N VAL A 147 -17.61 0.31 16.35
CA VAL A 147 -17.82 -1.15 16.32
C VAL A 147 -18.87 -1.59 15.27
N ASP A 148 -19.92 -0.80 15.08
CA ASP A 148 -21.02 -1.07 14.14
C ASP A 148 -20.61 -1.03 12.65
N ARG A 149 -19.41 -0.52 12.34
CA ARG A 149 -18.91 -0.36 10.96
C ARG A 149 -17.90 -1.41 10.54
N PHE A 150 -17.46 -2.28 11.44
CA PHE A 150 -16.46 -3.30 11.15
C PHE A 150 -17.08 -4.61 10.65
N ALA A 151 -16.24 -5.55 10.21
CA ALA A 151 -16.69 -6.87 9.78
C ALA A 151 -17.20 -7.68 10.98
N VAL A 152 -18.23 -8.51 10.73
CA VAL A 152 -18.86 -9.35 11.74
C VAL A 152 -18.79 -10.80 11.27
N GLY A 153 -18.40 -11.69 12.18
CA GLY A 153 -18.38 -13.13 11.94
C GLY A 153 -16.99 -13.74 11.96
N SER A 154 -16.99 -15.08 11.99
CA SER A 154 -15.80 -15.92 12.10
C SER A 154 -14.92 -15.94 10.84
N GLU A 155 -15.47 -15.52 9.70
CA GLU A 155 -14.80 -15.36 8.42
C GLU A 155 -15.39 -14.16 7.67
N PHE A 156 -14.53 -13.35 7.05
CA PHE A 156 -14.96 -12.25 6.20
C PHE A 156 -13.91 -11.91 5.13
N GLU A 157 -14.40 -11.32 4.04
CA GLU A 157 -13.60 -10.65 3.03
C GLU A 157 -14.35 -9.40 2.57
N TYR A 158 -13.65 -8.27 2.47
CA TYR A 158 -14.19 -7.05 1.89
C TYR A 158 -13.08 -6.14 1.38
N SER A 159 -13.47 -5.27 0.45
CA SER A 159 -12.60 -4.23 -0.08
C SER A 159 -13.28 -2.88 0.04
N ARG A 160 -12.47 -1.84 0.22
CA ARG A 160 -12.92 -0.45 0.20
C ARG A 160 -11.89 0.39 -0.54
N GLY A 161 -12.36 1.19 -1.49
CA GLY A 161 -11.56 2.19 -2.20
C GLY A 161 -11.84 3.59 -1.69
N ASP A 162 -11.17 4.56 -2.31
CA ASP A 162 -11.40 6.00 -2.09
C ASP A 162 -11.19 6.47 -0.64
N VAL A 163 -10.31 5.80 0.10
CA VAL A 163 -9.89 6.25 1.43
C VAL A 163 -8.85 7.35 1.27
N GLN A 164 -9.20 8.57 1.64
CA GLN A 164 -8.27 9.69 1.56
C GLN A 164 -7.29 9.67 2.74
N VAL A 165 -6.00 9.69 2.42
CA VAL A 165 -4.88 9.79 3.38
C VAL A 165 -4.02 11.03 3.07
N THR A 166 -3.12 11.40 3.97
CA THR A 166 -2.08 12.40 3.65
C THR A 166 -1.05 11.80 2.70
N GLU A 167 -0.32 12.65 1.97
CA GLU A 167 0.77 12.19 1.09
C GLU A 167 1.88 11.51 1.89
N GLU A 168 2.22 12.05 3.06
CA GLU A 168 3.17 11.46 4.02
C GLU A 168 2.74 10.05 4.47
N LEU A 169 1.50 9.88 4.92
CA LEU A 169 0.99 8.56 5.32
C LEU A 169 0.97 7.57 4.14
N ALA A 170 0.70 8.05 2.94
CA ALA A 170 0.74 7.22 1.74
C ALA A 170 2.17 6.70 1.48
N GLU A 171 3.18 7.56 1.62
CA GLU A 171 4.59 7.19 1.49
C GLU A 171 5.03 6.21 2.60
N ASP A 172 4.62 6.44 3.86
CA ASP A 172 4.94 5.57 5.01
C ASP A 172 4.30 4.18 4.90
N ILE A 173 3.09 4.08 4.33
CA ILE A 173 2.48 2.78 4.05
C ILE A 173 3.27 2.06 2.95
N LEU A 174 3.69 2.77 1.90
CA LEU A 174 4.46 2.19 0.80
C LEU A 174 5.90 1.84 1.17
N SER A 175 6.48 2.46 2.20
CA SER A 175 7.83 2.14 2.70
C SER A 175 7.88 0.75 3.37
N GLY A 176 6.73 0.18 3.71
CA GLY A 176 6.62 -1.13 4.34
C GLY A 176 6.73 -1.09 5.86
N GLU A 177 6.37 0.04 6.47
CA GLU A 177 6.51 0.29 7.91
C GLU A 177 5.15 0.31 8.64
N SER A 178 4.05 0.02 7.94
CA SER A 178 2.72 0.00 8.55
C SER A 178 2.27 -1.42 8.92
N VAL A 179 1.52 -1.55 10.01
CA VAL A 179 1.06 -2.83 10.55
C VAL A 179 -0.45 -2.91 10.51
N VAL A 180 -1.01 -4.03 10.04
CA VAL A 180 -2.45 -4.29 10.13
C VAL A 180 -2.73 -5.12 11.37
N VAL A 181 -3.67 -4.66 12.19
CA VAL A 181 -4.15 -5.37 13.39
C VAL A 181 -5.65 -5.59 13.27
N ILE A 182 -6.10 -6.82 13.55
CA ILE A 182 -7.51 -7.17 13.75
C ILE A 182 -7.68 -7.50 15.21
N HIS A 183 -8.69 -6.94 15.86
CA HIS A 183 -9.00 -7.08 17.28
C HIS A 183 -10.18 -8.02 17.53
N GLY A 184 -10.31 -8.48 18.77
CA GLY A 184 -11.41 -9.33 19.21
C GLY A 184 -10.93 -10.73 19.56
N VAL A 185 -10.83 -11.03 20.86
CA VAL A 185 -10.34 -12.29 21.42
C VAL A 185 -11.36 -12.82 22.42
N ASP A 186 -11.80 -14.06 22.23
CA ASP A 186 -12.67 -14.78 23.16
C ASP A 186 -11.78 -15.62 24.09
N TYR A 187 -11.44 -15.10 25.27
CA TYR A 187 -10.47 -15.76 26.14
C TYR A 187 -11.08 -16.96 26.88
N ASP A 188 -12.35 -16.88 27.25
CA ASP A 188 -13.05 -17.90 28.03
C ASP A 188 -13.87 -18.90 27.19
N GLY A 189 -14.03 -18.62 25.89
CA GLY A 189 -14.70 -19.48 24.93
C GLY A 189 -16.22 -19.48 25.08
N ASP A 190 -16.81 -18.43 25.67
CA ASP A 190 -18.25 -18.33 25.89
C ASP A 190 -19.04 -17.89 24.64
N GLY A 191 -18.33 -17.46 23.59
CA GLY A 191 -18.89 -17.09 22.30
C GLY A 191 -19.39 -15.64 22.21
N THR A 192 -19.03 -14.77 23.15
CA THR A 192 -19.31 -13.33 23.11
C THR A 192 -18.08 -12.56 23.56
N PHE A 193 -18.03 -11.25 23.27
CA PHE A 193 -17.09 -10.37 23.98
C PHE A 193 -17.71 -9.92 25.29
N SER A 194 -17.08 -10.29 26.39
CA SER A 194 -17.47 -9.99 27.75
C SER A 194 -16.25 -9.56 28.57
N PRO A 195 -16.44 -8.95 29.76
CA PRO A 195 -15.29 -8.65 30.59
C PRO A 195 -14.54 -9.92 31.03
N GLY A 196 -15.21 -11.06 31.25
CA GLY A 196 -14.55 -12.31 31.66
C GLY A 196 -13.50 -12.15 32.78
N ASP A 197 -12.45 -12.97 32.70
CA ASP A 197 -11.24 -12.87 33.52
C ASP A 197 -10.27 -11.77 33.04
N ARG A 198 -10.46 -11.27 31.81
CA ARG A 198 -9.68 -10.18 31.20
C ARG A 198 -10.02 -8.80 31.76
N GLY A 199 -11.24 -8.62 32.26
CA GLY A 199 -11.79 -7.34 32.67
C GLY A 199 -12.19 -6.41 31.51
N VAL A 200 -12.30 -5.12 31.83
CA VAL A 200 -12.65 -4.08 30.85
C VAL A 200 -11.43 -3.67 30.01
N SER A 201 -11.69 -3.02 28.88
CA SER A 201 -10.65 -2.51 28.00
C SER A 201 -9.81 -1.42 28.67
N ASP A 202 -8.51 -1.45 28.36
CA ASP A 202 -7.53 -0.41 28.67
C ASP A 202 -7.71 0.87 27.84
N LEU A 203 -8.48 0.80 26.74
CA LEU A 203 -8.80 1.94 25.89
C LEU A 203 -10.07 2.65 26.35
N ASP A 204 -11.11 1.88 26.68
CA ASP A 204 -12.41 2.39 27.11
C ASP A 204 -13.05 1.41 28.11
N ALA A 205 -13.16 1.83 29.37
CA ALA A 205 -13.72 1.01 30.45
C ALA A 205 -15.21 0.64 30.26
N THR A 206 -15.90 1.19 29.26
CA THR A 206 -17.27 0.79 28.88
C THR A 206 -17.30 -0.42 27.95
N LEU A 207 -16.16 -0.82 27.38
CA LEU A 207 -16.01 -1.98 26.51
C LEU A 207 -15.36 -3.16 27.26
N PRO A 208 -15.72 -4.41 26.92
CA PRO A 208 -14.97 -5.58 27.37
C PRO A 208 -13.57 -5.57 26.76
N GLY A 209 -12.54 -5.98 27.52
CA GLY A 209 -11.17 -6.07 27.00
C GLY A 209 -11.07 -7.02 25.80
N GLU A 210 -11.86 -8.09 25.83
CA GLU A 210 -12.04 -9.05 24.73
C GLU A 210 -12.34 -8.39 23.38
N ALA A 211 -13.15 -7.33 23.35
CA ALA A 211 -13.50 -6.66 22.08
C ALA A 211 -12.36 -5.79 21.53
N THR A 212 -11.41 -5.39 22.38
CA THR A 212 -10.35 -4.44 22.01
C THR A 212 -8.99 -5.09 21.90
N ASP A 213 -8.75 -6.25 22.49
CA ASP A 213 -7.44 -6.89 22.44
C ASP A 213 -7.09 -7.38 21.03
N PRO A 214 -5.81 -7.28 20.63
CA PRO A 214 -5.35 -7.67 19.29
C PRO A 214 -5.44 -9.19 19.10
N ALA A 215 -6.09 -9.62 18.02
CA ALA A 215 -6.27 -11.02 17.66
C ALA A 215 -5.26 -11.45 16.59
N LEU A 216 -5.20 -10.71 15.48
CA LEU A 216 -4.30 -10.99 14.35
C LEU A 216 -3.45 -9.75 14.04
N CYS A 217 -2.21 -9.98 13.62
CA CYS A 217 -1.28 -8.93 13.24
C CYS A 217 -0.46 -9.32 12.01
N GLY A 218 -0.17 -8.37 11.13
CA GLY A 218 0.84 -8.53 10.08
C GLY A 218 1.37 -7.21 9.54
N VAL A 219 2.65 -7.20 9.19
CA VAL A 219 3.35 -6.01 8.65
C VAL A 219 3.09 -5.90 7.15
N LEU A 220 2.65 -4.74 6.69
CA LEU A 220 2.50 -4.42 5.27
C LEU A 220 3.89 -4.27 4.65
N ASN A 221 4.16 -5.07 3.63
CA ASN A 221 5.43 -5.05 2.90
C ASN A 221 5.17 -4.87 1.41
N ALA A 222 6.14 -4.34 0.68
CA ALA A 222 6.08 -4.19 -0.78
C ALA A 222 5.56 -5.47 -1.45
N SER A 223 4.42 -5.36 -2.14
CA SER A 223 3.87 -6.47 -2.88
C SER A 223 4.71 -6.70 -4.14
N GLN A 224 5.08 -7.96 -4.40
CA GLN A 224 5.70 -8.33 -5.66
C GLN A 224 4.72 -8.24 -6.85
N MET A 225 3.44 -7.97 -6.60
CA MET A 225 2.39 -7.90 -7.64
C MET A 225 2.23 -6.49 -8.24
N GLY A 226 2.72 -5.43 -7.58
CA GLY A 226 2.57 -4.04 -8.04
C GLY A 226 3.44 -3.67 -9.24
N THR A 227 4.47 -4.48 -9.54
CA THR A 227 5.22 -4.38 -10.80
C THR A 227 4.63 -5.35 -11.81
N MET A 228 3.47 -5.02 -12.36
CA MET A 228 3.12 -5.58 -13.68
C MET A 228 4.29 -5.23 -14.61
N PRO A 229 5.06 -6.20 -15.14
CA PRO A 229 6.21 -5.88 -15.97
C PRO A 229 5.73 -5.03 -17.14
N ALA A 230 6.17 -3.77 -17.19
CA ALA A 230 5.97 -2.92 -18.36
C ALA A 230 6.90 -3.42 -19.47
N GLY A 231 6.52 -4.54 -20.08
CA GLY A 231 7.26 -5.24 -21.10
C GLY A 231 6.52 -6.52 -21.44
N GLY A 232 6.14 -6.69 -22.71
CA GLY A 232 5.66 -7.98 -23.18
C GLY A 232 6.70 -9.04 -22.84
N VAL A 233 6.26 -10.24 -22.45
CA VAL A 233 7.15 -11.39 -22.39
C VAL A 233 7.89 -11.46 -23.73
N GLU A 234 9.22 -11.43 -23.70
CA GLU A 234 10.06 -11.70 -24.87
C GLU A 234 9.77 -13.15 -25.30
N THR A 235 8.69 -13.34 -26.08
CA THR A 235 8.48 -14.56 -26.84
C THR A 235 9.55 -14.56 -27.90
N GLY A 236 10.72 -15.09 -27.51
CA GLY A 236 12.02 -14.93 -28.16
C GLY A 236 11.93 -14.39 -29.57
N ALA A 237 12.35 -13.14 -29.77
CA ALA A 237 12.67 -12.65 -31.10
C ALA A 237 13.57 -13.71 -31.76
N GLY A 238 13.06 -14.35 -32.82
CA GLY A 238 13.82 -15.28 -33.65
C GLY A 238 14.99 -14.53 -34.26
N SER A 239 16.06 -14.40 -33.50
CA SER A 239 17.30 -13.77 -33.92
C SER A 239 17.88 -14.63 -35.04
N THR A 240 17.96 -14.08 -36.24
CA THR A 240 18.77 -14.66 -37.32
C THR A 240 20.25 -14.34 -37.16
N THR A 241 20.68 -13.82 -36.01
CA THR A 241 22.08 -13.45 -35.77
C THR A 241 22.85 -14.67 -35.25
N GLY A 242 23.19 -15.56 -36.19
CA GLY A 242 23.95 -16.77 -35.88
C GLY A 242 24.08 -17.73 -37.04
N THR A 243 24.21 -17.25 -38.28
CA THR A 243 24.52 -18.13 -39.43
C THR A 243 26.00 -18.07 -39.75
N GLU A 244 26.81 -18.78 -39.00
CA GLU A 244 28.17 -19.16 -39.40
C GLU A 244 28.11 -20.29 -40.45
N ASN A 245 27.54 -20.03 -41.63
CA ASN A 245 27.77 -20.86 -42.82
C ASN A 245 27.14 -20.23 -44.08
N VAL A 246 27.71 -19.09 -44.51
CA VAL A 246 27.38 -18.47 -45.80
C VAL A 246 27.66 -19.43 -46.98
N GLY A 247 28.54 -20.42 -46.79
CA GLY A 247 28.85 -21.45 -47.79
C GLY A 247 27.73 -22.46 -48.08
N LEU A 248 26.78 -22.69 -47.16
CA LEU A 248 25.71 -23.68 -47.37
C LEU A 248 24.49 -23.13 -48.10
N ILE A 249 24.30 -21.80 -48.12
CA ILE A 249 23.17 -21.15 -48.81
C ILE A 249 23.45 -20.98 -50.31
N GLY A 250 24.72 -20.93 -50.73
CA GLY A 250 25.11 -20.89 -52.14
C GLY A 250 24.85 -22.20 -52.91
N ALA A 251 24.86 -23.35 -52.23
CA ALA A 251 24.61 -24.65 -52.86
C ALA A 251 23.11 -24.91 -53.12
N GLY A 252 22.21 -24.31 -52.32
CA GLY A 252 20.76 -24.47 -52.47
C GLY A 252 20.16 -23.65 -53.62
N VAL A 253 20.71 -22.46 -53.91
CA VAL A 253 20.21 -21.61 -54.99
C VAL A 253 20.71 -22.09 -56.37
N GLY A 254 21.87 -22.73 -56.44
CA GLY A 254 22.40 -23.33 -57.68
C GLY A 254 21.63 -24.58 -58.15
N ALA A 255 21.07 -25.36 -57.23
CA ALA A 255 20.34 -26.58 -57.56
C ALA A 255 18.93 -26.32 -58.13
N VAL A 256 18.29 -25.21 -57.76
CA VAL A 256 16.95 -24.86 -58.29
C VAL A 256 17.04 -24.18 -59.66
N ALA A 257 18.14 -23.47 -59.97
CA ALA A 257 18.33 -22.85 -61.28
C ALA A 257 18.63 -23.86 -62.41
N ALA A 258 19.27 -25.01 -62.10
CA ALA A 258 19.54 -26.05 -63.10
C ALA A 258 18.31 -26.90 -63.47
N ALA A 259 17.32 -27.04 -62.56
CA ALA A 259 16.08 -27.77 -62.82
C ALA A 259 15.05 -26.93 -63.61
N GLY A 260 15.04 -25.60 -63.43
CA GLY A 260 14.14 -24.70 -64.17
C GLY A 260 14.53 -24.47 -65.65
N GLY A 261 15.82 -24.56 -65.98
CA GLY A 261 16.32 -24.35 -67.34
C GLY A 261 15.99 -25.48 -68.33
N VAL A 262 15.92 -26.73 -67.85
CA VAL A 262 15.62 -27.91 -68.70
C VAL A 262 14.13 -27.97 -69.06
N ALA A 263 13.24 -27.57 -68.14
CA ALA A 263 11.79 -27.59 -68.36
C ALA A 263 11.32 -26.53 -69.39
N LEU A 264 12.00 -25.38 -69.48
CA LEU A 264 11.65 -24.32 -70.42
C LEU A 264 12.18 -24.56 -71.84
N PHE A 265 13.27 -25.32 -72.02
CA PHE A 265 13.80 -25.65 -73.35
C PHE A 265 13.04 -26.82 -74.02
N ALA A 266 12.52 -27.78 -73.25
CA ALA A 266 11.73 -28.90 -73.77
C ALA A 266 10.34 -28.48 -74.31
N ARG A 267 9.75 -27.42 -73.75
CA ARG A 267 8.42 -26.91 -74.18
C ARG A 267 8.43 -26.16 -75.50
N ARG A 268 9.58 -25.71 -76.00
CA ARG A 268 9.69 -24.96 -77.26
C ARG A 268 9.86 -25.82 -78.51
N ARG A 269 10.08 -27.14 -78.39
CA ARG A 269 10.24 -28.03 -79.56
C ARG A 269 9.01 -28.86 -79.95
N PHE A 270 7.90 -28.78 -79.20
CA PHE A 270 6.65 -29.49 -79.52
C PHE A 270 5.52 -28.58 -80.05
N ALA A 271 5.82 -27.32 -80.39
CA ALA A 271 4.83 -26.36 -80.90
C ALA A 271 5.02 -26.01 -82.39
N THR A 272 5.83 -26.77 -83.12
CA THR A 272 5.95 -26.64 -84.58
C THR A 272 5.97 -28.05 -85.18
N ASP A 273 4.78 -28.61 -85.39
CA ASP A 273 4.43 -29.57 -86.45
C ASP A 273 2.94 -29.91 -86.31
N ASN A 274 2.10 -29.01 -86.85
CA ASN A 274 0.84 -29.34 -87.52
C ASN A 274 0.39 -28.14 -88.38
#